data_AF-A0A3L6TIB4-F1
#
_entry.id   AF-A0A3L6TIB4-F1
#
_cell.length_a   1.000
_cell.length_b   1.000
_cell.length_c   1.000
_cell.angle_alpha   90.00
_cell.angle_beta   90.00
_cell.angle_gamma   90.00
#
_symmetry.space_group_name_H-M   'P 1'
#
loop_
_entity.id
_entity.type
_entity.pdbx_description
1 polymer ?
#
loop_
_entity_poly.entity_id
_entity_poly.type
_entity_poly.pdbx_seq_one_letter_code
_entity_poly.pdbx_strand_id
1 'polypeptide(L)'
;MAPAAPAFPRLRMPPPPAIITLPDAAVPVAPPPLSVVGRQRVAAKSKAVVVLGATGTGKSRLAIDLALRFGGEVINSDKMQLYAGLDVATNKVAPHECAGVPHHLLGVAHPDAEFTAADFRREAARAAAGVAARGRVPIIAGGSNSYVEELVEGGRRAFRERFECCFLWVDAQLPVLHDFVARRVDEMCRRGLVEEVAAAFDPRRTDYSRGIWRAIGVPELDAYLRSRGLEDVDDDERARMLAAAVDEIKANTSRLAFRQRGKIQRLARMWRVRRVDATEVFLKRGHAADEAWQRLVAAPCIDAVRSFLLEDQEYSSMVTAAKASIFASTAAAVAAAFA
;
A
#
# COMPACT_ATOMS: atom_id res chain seq x y z
N MET A 1 16.08 -17.08 44.84
CA MET A 1 14.62 -16.87 44.86
C MET A 1 14.31 -15.61 44.09
N ALA A 2 13.79 -15.75 42.86
CA ALA A 2 13.32 -14.64 42.03
C ALA A 2 11.84 -14.37 42.33
N PRO A 3 11.37 -13.11 42.35
CA PRO A 3 9.94 -12.83 42.44
C PRO A 3 9.28 -12.98 41.06
N ALA A 4 8.12 -13.64 41.05
CA ALA A 4 7.30 -13.93 39.88
C ALA A 4 6.63 -12.67 39.30
N ALA A 5 6.56 -12.60 37.98
CA ALA A 5 5.81 -11.57 37.24
C ALA A 5 4.29 -11.80 37.34
N PRO A 6 3.46 -10.73 37.33
CA PRO A 6 2.02 -10.84 37.51
C PRO A 6 1.33 -11.43 36.28
N ALA A 7 0.38 -12.35 36.51
CA ALA A 7 -0.45 -12.97 35.48
C ALA A 7 -1.53 -11.98 34.99
N PHE A 8 -1.60 -11.77 33.68
CA PHE A 8 -2.69 -11.02 33.05
C PHE A 8 -3.99 -11.86 32.98
N PRO A 9 -5.17 -11.24 33.20
CA PRO A 9 -6.44 -11.97 33.20
C PRO A 9 -6.84 -12.40 31.77
N ARG A 10 -7.17 -13.68 31.61
CA ARG A 10 -7.77 -14.21 30.37
C ARG A 10 -9.18 -13.65 30.21
N LEU A 11 -9.43 -12.90 29.13
CA LEU A 11 -10.77 -12.50 28.71
C LEU A 11 -11.59 -13.75 28.36
N ARG A 12 -12.66 -14.01 29.13
CA ARG A 12 -13.72 -14.97 28.79
C ARG A 12 -14.57 -14.38 27.66
N MET A 13 -14.63 -15.07 26.53
CA MET A 13 -15.65 -14.84 25.48
C MET A 13 -17.05 -15.19 26.02
N PRO A 14 -18.10 -14.38 25.76
CA PRO A 14 -19.48 -14.76 26.06
C PRO A 14 -19.98 -15.83 25.07
N PRO A 15 -20.90 -16.73 25.49
CA PRO A 15 -21.51 -17.70 24.59
C PRO A 15 -22.45 -17.00 23.58
N PRO A 16 -22.68 -17.60 22.39
CA PRO A 16 -23.62 -17.06 21.42
C PRO A 16 -25.06 -17.07 21.97
N PRO A 17 -25.89 -16.06 21.68
CA PRO A 17 -27.27 -16.02 22.16
C PRO A 17 -28.12 -17.12 21.51
N ALA A 18 -29.02 -17.70 22.30
CA ALA A 18 -29.94 -18.75 21.90
C ALA A 18 -30.95 -18.24 20.86
N ILE A 19 -31.25 -19.07 19.86
CA ILE A 19 -32.31 -18.83 18.89
C ILE A 19 -33.65 -18.94 19.60
N ILE A 20 -34.34 -17.82 19.76
CA ILE A 20 -35.72 -17.77 20.24
C ILE A 20 -36.64 -17.86 19.01
N THR A 21 -37.31 -18.98 18.85
CA THR A 21 -38.44 -19.15 17.93
C THR A 21 -39.72 -18.60 18.59
N LEU A 22 -40.36 -17.64 17.95
CA LEU A 22 -41.70 -17.14 18.30
C LEU A 22 -42.73 -17.61 17.25
N PRO A 23 -44.00 -17.82 17.65
CA PRO A 23 -45.00 -18.48 16.82
C PRO A 23 -45.61 -17.56 15.76
N ASP A 24 -46.12 -18.24 14.73
CA ASP A 24 -46.74 -17.75 13.50
C ASP A 24 -47.95 -16.84 13.76
N ALA A 25 -47.93 -15.63 13.20
CA ALA A 25 -49.07 -14.74 13.15
C ALA A 25 -49.23 -14.22 11.72
N ALA A 26 -50.19 -14.80 11.01
CA ALA A 26 -50.53 -14.48 9.64
C ALA A 26 -51.04 -13.03 9.51
N VAL A 27 -50.38 -12.25 8.66
CA VAL A 27 -50.85 -10.94 8.17
C VAL A 27 -51.11 -11.09 6.66
N PRO A 28 -52.24 -10.62 6.12
CA PRO A 28 -52.55 -10.80 4.70
C PRO A 28 -51.62 -9.95 3.83
N VAL A 29 -50.83 -10.61 2.99
CA VAL A 29 -49.91 -9.97 2.04
C VAL A 29 -50.68 -9.57 0.78
N ALA A 30 -50.78 -8.27 0.52
CA ALA A 30 -51.23 -7.74 -0.78
C ALA A 30 -50.21 -8.12 -1.88
N PRO A 31 -50.65 -8.43 -3.11
CA PRO A 31 -49.73 -8.84 -4.17
C PRO A 31 -48.77 -7.68 -4.51
N PRO A 32 -47.46 -7.96 -4.74
CA PRO A 32 -46.53 -6.92 -5.11
C PRO A 32 -46.90 -6.34 -6.49
N PRO A 33 -46.74 -5.02 -6.70
CA PRO A 33 -46.88 -4.46 -8.03
C PRO A 33 -45.81 -5.08 -8.94
N LEU A 34 -46.22 -5.47 -10.15
CA LEU A 34 -45.32 -6.00 -11.18
C LEU A 34 -44.15 -5.03 -11.40
N SER A 35 -42.97 -5.41 -10.92
CA SER A 35 -41.74 -4.67 -11.20
C SER A 35 -41.42 -4.85 -12.68
N VAL A 36 -41.70 -3.82 -13.47
CA VAL A 36 -41.11 -3.64 -14.79
C VAL A 36 -39.61 -3.81 -14.61
N VAL A 37 -39.02 -4.76 -15.35
CA VAL A 37 -37.59 -5.06 -15.36
C VAL A 37 -36.83 -3.79 -15.77
N GLY A 38 -36.53 -2.96 -14.78
CA GLY A 38 -35.61 -1.86 -14.92
C GLY A 38 -34.26 -2.48 -15.18
N ARG A 39 -33.70 -2.24 -16.37
CA ARG A 39 -32.28 -2.48 -16.70
C ARG A 39 -31.45 -2.21 -15.44
N GLN A 40 -30.82 -3.24 -14.88
CA GLN A 40 -29.88 -3.09 -13.78
C GLN A 40 -28.89 -1.99 -14.18
N ARG A 41 -28.97 -0.83 -13.52
CA ARG A 41 -27.89 0.14 -13.52
C ARG A 41 -26.70 -0.60 -12.93
N VAL A 42 -25.73 -0.96 -13.76
CA VAL A 42 -24.41 -1.38 -13.28
C VAL A 42 -23.92 -0.20 -12.42
N ALA A 43 -23.83 -0.41 -11.10
CA ALA A 43 -23.29 0.61 -10.22
C ALA A 43 -21.87 0.96 -10.70
N ALA A 44 -21.58 2.25 -10.88
CA ALA A 44 -20.26 2.70 -11.31
C ALA A 44 -19.21 2.17 -10.32
N LYS A 45 -18.11 1.64 -10.84
CA LYS A 45 -17.02 1.12 -10.02
C LYS A 45 -16.38 2.27 -9.24
N SER A 46 -15.95 2.01 -8.02
CA SER A 46 -15.13 2.97 -7.28
C SER A 46 -13.76 3.11 -7.95
N LYS A 47 -13.07 4.22 -7.75
CA LYS A 47 -11.75 4.45 -8.34
C LYS A 47 -10.64 4.15 -7.34
N ALA A 48 -9.57 3.52 -7.80
CA ALA A 48 -8.36 3.25 -7.01
C ALA A 48 -7.12 3.61 -7.82
N VAL A 49 -6.10 4.12 -7.14
CA VAL A 49 -4.79 4.42 -7.75
C VAL A 49 -3.77 3.43 -7.22
N VAL A 50 -2.94 2.89 -8.11
CA VAL A 50 -1.89 1.93 -7.77
C VAL A 50 -0.54 2.50 -8.19
N VAL A 51 0.36 2.71 -7.23
CA VAL A 51 1.70 3.25 -7.44
C VAL A 51 2.75 2.14 -7.36
N LEU A 52 3.28 1.78 -8.52
CA LEU A 52 4.31 0.77 -8.73
C LEU A 52 5.70 1.40 -8.81
N GLY A 53 6.73 0.61 -8.51
CA GLY A 53 8.13 1.03 -8.57
C GLY A 53 9.05 0.16 -7.71
N ALA A 54 10.32 0.09 -8.08
CA ALA A 54 11.33 -0.60 -7.27
C ALA A 54 11.56 0.13 -5.93
N THR A 55 12.19 -0.53 -4.95
CA THR A 55 12.60 0.12 -3.70
C THR A 55 13.49 1.33 -4.01
N GLY A 56 13.30 2.42 -3.26
CA GLY A 56 14.03 3.67 -3.48
C GLY A 56 13.47 4.60 -4.57
N THR A 57 12.50 4.18 -5.42
CA THR A 57 12.01 5.04 -6.51
C THR A 57 11.07 6.18 -6.10
N GLY A 58 10.81 6.39 -4.80
CA GLY A 58 9.95 7.50 -4.33
C GLY A 58 8.45 7.21 -4.29
N LYS A 59 8.02 5.94 -4.33
CA LYS A 59 6.59 5.57 -4.29
C LYS A 59 5.79 6.21 -3.15
N SER A 60 6.33 6.20 -1.92
CA SER A 60 5.63 6.78 -0.76
C SER A 60 5.45 8.29 -0.91
N ARG A 61 6.49 9.00 -1.39
CA ARG A 61 6.42 10.43 -1.71
C ARG A 61 5.29 10.72 -2.71
N LEU A 62 5.24 9.97 -3.81
CA LEU A 62 4.18 10.13 -4.81
C LEU A 62 2.80 9.79 -4.25
N ALA A 63 2.67 8.73 -3.45
CA ALA A 63 1.38 8.34 -2.86
C ALA A 63 0.83 9.42 -1.92
N ILE A 64 1.70 10.06 -1.14
CA ILE A 64 1.35 11.18 -0.24
C ILE A 64 1.00 12.42 -1.06
N ASP A 65 1.79 12.79 -2.08
CA ASP A 65 1.50 13.92 -2.97
C ASP A 65 0.11 13.78 -3.61
N LEU A 66 -0.22 12.57 -4.10
CA LEU A 66 -1.53 12.25 -4.66
C LEU A 66 -2.64 12.28 -3.61
N ALA A 67 -2.39 11.77 -2.40
CA ALA A 67 -3.39 11.77 -1.32
C ALA A 67 -3.75 13.19 -0.89
N LEU A 68 -2.75 14.06 -0.72
CA LEU A 68 -2.95 15.47 -0.40
C LEU A 68 -3.72 16.20 -1.50
N ARG A 69 -3.44 15.89 -2.78
CA ARG A 69 -4.06 16.57 -3.91
C ARG A 69 -5.50 16.14 -4.18
N PHE A 70 -5.83 14.87 -3.94
CA PHE A 70 -7.11 14.26 -4.32
C PHE A 70 -7.95 13.77 -3.13
N GLY A 71 -7.58 14.13 -1.89
CA GLY A 71 -8.29 13.68 -0.69
C GLY A 71 -8.22 12.17 -0.51
N GLY A 72 -7.06 11.58 -0.76
CA GLY A 72 -6.83 10.13 -0.71
C GLY A 72 -6.36 9.61 0.65
N GLU A 73 -6.29 8.29 0.75
CA GLU A 73 -5.64 7.57 1.85
C GLU A 73 -4.73 6.48 1.29
N VAL A 74 -3.58 6.26 1.93
CA VAL A 74 -2.55 5.33 1.43
C VAL A 74 -2.77 3.93 2.00
N ILE A 75 -2.72 2.91 1.15
CA ILE A 75 -2.74 1.51 1.55
C ILE A 75 -1.37 0.92 1.22
N ASN A 76 -0.58 0.61 2.25
CA ASN A 76 0.73 0.03 2.08
C ASN A 76 0.63 -1.35 1.41
N SER A 77 1.42 -1.57 0.37
CA SER A 77 1.57 -2.86 -0.31
C SER A 77 3.01 -3.37 -0.28
N ASP A 78 3.80 -2.98 0.72
CA ASP A 78 5.11 -3.56 1.01
C ASP A 78 5.02 -4.59 2.13
N LYS A 79 5.48 -5.82 1.85
CA LYS A 79 5.46 -6.97 2.77
C LYS A 79 6.20 -6.71 4.07
N MET A 80 7.33 -6.02 4.03
CA MET A 80 8.14 -5.82 5.24
C MET A 80 7.59 -4.67 6.09
N GLN A 81 7.04 -3.65 5.43
CA GLN A 81 6.45 -2.50 6.13
C GLN A 81 5.11 -2.81 6.80
N LEU A 82 4.50 -3.96 6.50
CA LEU A 82 3.28 -4.42 7.14
C LEU A 82 3.48 -4.69 8.64
N TYR A 83 4.66 -5.16 9.03
CA TYR A 83 4.95 -5.60 10.40
C TYR A 83 5.33 -4.43 11.31
N ALA A 84 4.93 -4.51 12.57
CA ALA A 84 5.30 -3.56 13.61
C ALA A 84 6.81 -3.66 13.95
N GLY A 85 7.43 -2.52 14.25
CA GLY A 85 8.87 -2.45 14.56
C GLY A 85 9.77 -2.49 13.33
N LEU A 86 11.08 -2.38 13.55
CA LEU A 86 12.11 -2.28 12.51
C LEU A 86 11.79 -1.19 11.45
N ASP A 87 11.41 0.01 11.90
CA ASP A 87 10.93 1.10 11.04
C ASP A 87 12.05 1.66 10.16
N VAL A 88 13.28 1.75 10.69
CA VAL A 88 14.47 2.14 9.91
C VAL A 88 14.81 1.03 8.92
N ALA A 89 14.95 -0.22 9.36
CA ALA A 89 15.35 -1.34 8.49
C ALA A 89 14.35 -1.63 7.38
N THR A 90 13.06 -1.48 7.65
CA THR A 90 11.99 -1.65 6.65
C THR A 90 11.69 -0.35 5.88
N ASN A 91 12.42 0.74 6.16
CA ASN A 91 12.29 2.04 5.52
C ASN A 91 10.84 2.54 5.51
N LYS A 92 10.14 2.42 6.64
CA LYS A 92 8.79 2.97 6.79
C LYS A 92 8.85 4.49 6.69
N VAL A 93 7.78 5.07 6.14
CA VAL A 93 7.60 6.52 6.12
C VAL A 93 7.40 7.01 7.56
N ALA A 94 8.15 8.03 7.97
CA ALA A 94 8.05 8.56 9.32
C ALA A 94 6.75 9.37 9.48
N PRO A 95 6.18 9.48 10.69
CA PRO A 95 4.92 10.19 10.92
C PRO A 95 4.90 11.65 10.41
N HIS A 96 6.03 12.35 10.50
CA HIS A 96 6.15 13.73 9.99
C HIS A 96 6.18 13.79 8.45
N GLU A 97 6.70 12.76 7.79
CA GLU A 97 6.71 12.65 6.32
C GLU A 97 5.32 12.32 5.77
N CYS A 98 4.45 11.68 6.57
CA CYS A 98 3.08 11.36 6.18
C CYS A 98 2.19 12.59 5.93
N ALA A 99 2.58 13.79 6.42
CA ALA A 99 1.82 15.03 6.25
C ALA A 99 0.33 14.94 6.62
N GLY A 100 0.00 14.13 7.64
CA GLY A 100 -1.38 13.89 8.09
C GLY A 100 -2.20 12.95 7.21
N VAL A 101 -1.62 12.38 6.15
CA VAL A 101 -2.29 11.39 5.28
C VAL A 101 -2.47 10.06 6.03
N PRO A 102 -3.70 9.53 6.15
CA PRO A 102 -3.94 8.22 6.74
C PRO A 102 -3.25 7.10 5.96
N HIS A 103 -2.57 6.21 6.69
CA HIS A 103 -1.92 5.01 6.14
C HIS A 103 -2.57 3.75 6.71
N HIS A 104 -2.92 2.83 5.82
CA HIS A 104 -3.45 1.50 6.14
C HIS A 104 -2.40 0.44 5.89
N LEU A 105 -2.45 -0.66 6.65
CA LEU A 105 -1.56 -1.82 6.49
C LEU A 105 -0.06 -1.49 6.65
N LEU A 106 0.26 -0.47 7.45
CA LEU A 106 1.61 -0.05 7.77
C LEU A 106 1.86 -0.29 9.26
N GLY A 107 2.77 -1.20 9.61
CA GLY A 107 3.11 -1.50 11.00
C GLY A 107 2.00 -2.17 11.82
N VAL A 108 1.07 -2.89 11.17
CA VAL A 108 -0.13 -3.46 11.81
C VAL A 108 0.00 -4.93 12.21
N ALA A 109 0.93 -5.68 11.59
CA ALA A 109 1.10 -7.11 11.85
C ALA A 109 2.14 -7.38 12.93
N HIS A 110 1.93 -8.43 13.73
CA HIS A 110 2.92 -8.89 14.72
C HIS A 110 4.21 -9.33 14.01
N PRO A 111 5.43 -9.00 14.53
CA PRO A 111 6.72 -9.34 13.92
C PRO A 111 6.87 -10.78 13.42
N ASP A 112 6.38 -11.76 14.19
CA ASP A 112 6.44 -13.19 13.86
C ASP A 112 5.26 -13.73 13.06
N ALA A 113 4.25 -12.91 12.79
CA ALA A 113 3.05 -13.37 12.09
C ALA A 113 3.37 -13.78 10.65
N GLU A 114 2.68 -14.81 10.16
CA GLU A 114 2.64 -15.07 8.73
C GLU A 114 1.55 -14.22 8.09
N PHE A 115 1.90 -13.54 7.00
CA PHE A 115 0.94 -12.77 6.23
C PHE A 115 1.05 -13.09 4.74
N THR A 116 0.03 -13.80 4.23
CA THR A 116 0.03 -14.30 2.87
C THR A 116 -0.43 -13.23 1.88
N ALA A 117 -0.26 -13.49 0.58
CA ALA A 117 -0.81 -12.61 -0.45
C ALA A 117 -2.36 -12.62 -0.46
N ALA A 118 -2.97 -13.75 -0.07
CA ALA A 118 -4.43 -13.85 0.06
C ALA A 118 -4.95 -13.02 1.25
N ASP A 119 -4.21 -12.99 2.36
CA ASP A 119 -4.48 -12.09 3.49
C ASP A 119 -4.38 -10.64 3.06
N PHE A 120 -3.31 -10.29 2.35
CA PHE A 120 -3.16 -8.96 1.78
C PHE A 120 -4.35 -8.56 0.91
N ARG A 121 -4.76 -9.40 -0.03
CA ARG A 121 -5.93 -9.14 -0.90
C ARG A 121 -7.17 -8.83 -0.07
N ARG A 122 -7.45 -9.64 0.96
CA ARG A 122 -8.63 -9.47 1.82
C ARG A 122 -8.57 -8.14 2.58
N GLU A 123 -7.46 -7.86 3.27
CA GLU A 123 -7.34 -6.67 4.11
C GLU A 123 -7.22 -5.39 3.28
N ALA A 124 -6.48 -5.41 2.17
CA ALA A 124 -6.34 -4.26 1.27
C ALA A 124 -7.67 -3.95 0.55
N ALA A 125 -8.43 -4.96 0.12
CA ALA A 125 -9.76 -4.74 -0.45
C ALA A 125 -10.74 -4.16 0.58
N ARG A 126 -10.67 -4.61 1.84
CA ARG A 126 -11.46 -4.05 2.94
C ARG A 126 -11.09 -2.60 3.23
N ALA A 127 -9.80 -2.29 3.32
CA ALA A 127 -9.31 -0.93 3.50
C ALA A 127 -9.75 -0.02 2.35
N ALA A 128 -9.57 -0.45 1.10
CA ALA A 128 -9.98 0.31 -0.08
C ALA A 128 -11.49 0.59 -0.10
N ALA A 129 -12.32 -0.40 0.24
CA ALA A 129 -13.76 -0.21 0.35
C ALA A 129 -14.13 0.79 1.45
N GLY A 130 -13.46 0.74 2.61
CA GLY A 130 -13.64 1.71 3.68
C GLY A 130 -13.25 3.14 3.27
N VAL A 131 -12.12 3.30 2.58
CA VAL A 131 -11.67 4.60 2.05
C VAL A 131 -12.67 5.15 1.04
N ALA A 132 -13.10 4.33 0.08
CA ALA A 132 -14.09 4.73 -0.92
C ALA A 132 -15.45 5.09 -0.30
N ALA A 133 -15.90 4.36 0.73
CA ALA A 133 -17.14 4.66 1.45
C ALA A 133 -17.11 6.03 2.17
N ARG A 134 -15.92 6.55 2.50
CA ARG A 134 -15.72 7.90 3.03
C ARG A 134 -15.63 8.98 1.93
N GLY A 135 -15.85 8.62 0.67
CA GLY A 135 -15.71 9.52 -0.48
C GLY A 135 -14.25 9.88 -0.81
N ARG A 136 -13.29 9.08 -0.33
CA ARG A 136 -11.85 9.30 -0.52
C ARG A 136 -11.26 8.34 -1.53
N VAL A 137 -10.11 8.68 -2.09
CA VAL A 137 -9.42 7.86 -3.10
C VAL A 137 -8.46 6.87 -2.42
N PRO A 138 -8.66 5.54 -2.53
CA PRO A 138 -7.66 4.57 -2.10
C PRO A 138 -6.44 4.60 -3.02
N ILE A 139 -5.26 4.83 -2.44
CA ILE A 139 -3.97 4.86 -3.12
C ILE A 139 -3.11 3.71 -2.61
N ILE A 140 -2.96 2.65 -3.40
CA ILE A 140 -2.18 1.47 -3.07
C ILE A 140 -0.73 1.70 -3.48
N ALA A 141 0.21 1.64 -2.53
CA ALA A 141 1.63 1.91 -2.81
C ALA A 141 2.56 1.01 -1.99
N GLY A 142 3.60 0.46 -2.63
CA GLY A 142 4.59 -0.40 -1.95
C GLY A 142 5.44 -1.21 -2.92
N GLY A 143 6.54 -1.81 -2.44
CA GLY A 143 7.49 -2.54 -3.28
C GLY A 143 7.11 -3.98 -3.61
N SER A 144 6.10 -4.55 -2.95
CA SER A 144 5.77 -5.97 -3.09
C SER A 144 4.77 -6.21 -4.21
N ASN A 145 5.27 -6.24 -5.45
CA ASN A 145 4.46 -6.44 -6.65
C ASN A 145 3.62 -7.73 -6.66
N SER A 146 3.96 -8.76 -5.88
CA SER A 146 3.10 -9.94 -5.72
C SER A 146 1.82 -9.65 -4.94
N TYR A 147 1.86 -8.73 -3.98
CA TYR A 147 0.68 -8.31 -3.22
C TYR A 147 -0.26 -7.51 -4.10
N VAL A 148 0.28 -6.58 -4.89
CA VAL A 148 -0.51 -5.83 -5.87
C VAL A 148 -1.10 -6.76 -6.93
N GLU A 149 -0.31 -7.69 -7.45
CA GLU A 149 -0.77 -8.70 -8.41
C GLU A 149 -1.90 -9.58 -7.83
N GLU A 150 -1.75 -10.08 -6.60
CA GLU A 150 -2.81 -10.87 -5.94
C GLU A 150 -4.06 -10.03 -5.63
N LEU A 151 -3.91 -8.75 -5.30
CA LEU A 151 -5.05 -7.85 -5.10
C LEU A 151 -5.83 -7.64 -6.40
N VAL A 152 -5.13 -7.39 -7.50
CA VAL A 152 -5.73 -6.98 -8.78
C VAL A 152 -6.23 -8.19 -9.58
N GLU A 153 -5.46 -9.27 -9.63
CA GLU A 153 -5.72 -10.43 -10.48
C GLU A 153 -6.24 -11.65 -9.70
N GLY A 154 -5.94 -11.74 -8.40
CA GLY A 154 -6.35 -12.83 -7.54
C GLY A 154 -7.86 -12.85 -7.26
N GLY A 155 -8.34 -13.96 -6.70
CA GLY A 155 -9.74 -14.08 -6.25
C GLY A 155 -10.76 -13.86 -7.37
N ARG A 156 -10.47 -14.34 -8.58
CA ARG A 156 -11.27 -14.10 -9.80
C ARG A 156 -11.46 -12.61 -10.11
N ARG A 157 -10.44 -11.78 -9.84
CA ARG A 157 -10.46 -10.32 -10.09
C ARG A 157 -11.58 -9.59 -9.33
N ALA A 158 -12.02 -10.10 -8.18
CA ALA A 158 -13.07 -9.49 -7.37
C ALA A 158 -12.79 -8.01 -7.01
N PHE A 159 -11.51 -7.62 -6.89
CA PHE A 159 -11.15 -6.22 -6.70
C PHE A 159 -11.48 -5.37 -7.93
N ARG A 160 -11.17 -5.83 -9.14
CA ARG A 160 -11.45 -5.12 -10.40
C ARG A 160 -12.93 -5.09 -10.78
N GLU A 161 -13.75 -5.94 -10.18
CA GLU A 161 -15.21 -5.86 -10.30
C GLU A 161 -15.75 -4.64 -9.53
N ARG A 162 -15.12 -4.27 -8.41
CA ARG A 162 -15.54 -3.16 -7.54
C ARG A 162 -14.78 -1.86 -7.81
N PHE A 163 -13.52 -1.98 -8.24
CA PHE A 163 -12.61 -0.87 -8.45
C PHE A 163 -12.12 -0.80 -9.88
N GLU A 164 -12.24 0.37 -10.49
CA GLU A 164 -11.43 0.74 -11.63
C GLU A 164 -10.06 1.24 -11.14
N CYS A 165 -8.99 0.80 -11.78
CA CYS A 165 -7.62 1.04 -11.31
C CYS A 165 -6.82 1.89 -12.29
N CYS A 166 -6.22 2.98 -11.80
CA CYS A 166 -5.18 3.73 -12.49
C CYS A 166 -3.81 3.26 -12.02
N PHE A 167 -2.99 2.73 -12.93
CA PHE A 167 -1.65 2.22 -12.61
C PHE A 167 -0.59 3.24 -13.00
N LEU A 168 0.19 3.67 -12.02
CA LEU A 168 1.35 4.55 -12.17
C LEU A 168 2.61 3.73 -11.88
N TRP A 169 3.66 3.92 -12.66
CA TRP A 169 4.96 3.29 -12.41
C TRP A 169 6.07 4.31 -12.41
N VAL A 170 6.68 4.51 -11.24
CA VAL A 170 7.90 5.31 -11.08
C VAL A 170 9.11 4.41 -11.34
N ASP A 171 9.72 4.59 -12.52
CA ASP A 171 10.92 3.87 -12.95
C ASP A 171 12.17 4.75 -12.78
N ALA A 172 13.33 4.10 -12.72
CA ALA A 172 14.63 4.77 -12.79
C ALA A 172 15.65 3.82 -13.44
N GLN A 173 16.66 4.39 -14.08
CA GLN A 173 17.77 3.60 -14.62
C GLN A 173 18.50 2.87 -13.48
N LEU A 174 18.76 1.58 -13.70
CA LEU A 174 19.32 0.70 -12.66
C LEU A 174 20.66 1.18 -12.08
N PRO A 175 21.64 1.64 -12.87
CA PRO A 175 22.90 2.13 -12.30
C PRO A 175 22.69 3.29 -11.32
N VAL A 176 21.88 4.29 -11.72
CA VAL A 176 21.54 5.45 -10.89
C VAL A 176 20.76 5.03 -9.64
N LEU A 177 19.84 4.08 -9.80
CA LEU A 177 19.05 3.56 -8.68
C LEU A 177 19.92 2.76 -7.69
N HIS A 178 20.87 1.97 -8.17
CA HIS A 178 21.80 1.21 -7.33
C HIS A 178 22.64 2.15 -6.46
N ASP A 179 23.21 3.21 -7.05
CA ASP A 179 23.97 4.22 -6.31
C ASP A 179 23.10 4.96 -5.29
N PHE A 180 21.83 5.22 -5.63
CA PHE A 180 20.89 5.84 -4.70
C PHE A 180 20.55 4.92 -3.52
N VAL A 181 20.21 3.66 -3.77
CA VAL A 181 19.85 2.74 -2.68
C VAL A 181 21.05 2.40 -1.80
N ALA A 182 22.26 2.36 -2.35
CA ALA A 182 23.48 2.17 -1.55
C ALA A 182 23.70 3.34 -0.58
N ARG A 183 23.64 4.59 -1.08
CA ARG A 183 23.71 5.79 -0.23
C ARG A 183 22.59 5.85 0.81
N ARG A 184 21.40 5.37 0.44
CA ARG A 184 20.27 5.28 1.37
C ARG A 184 20.56 4.30 2.50
N VAL A 185 21.20 3.16 2.23
CA VAL A 185 21.61 2.23 3.29
C VAL A 185 22.59 2.91 4.25
N ASP A 186 23.56 3.68 3.75
CA ASP A 186 24.46 4.45 4.62
C ASP A 186 23.67 5.42 5.52
N GLU A 187 22.65 6.07 4.97
CA GLU A 187 21.76 6.95 5.74
C GLU A 187 20.89 6.19 6.75
N MET A 188 20.42 4.99 6.41
CA MET A 188 19.72 4.11 7.33
C MET A 188 20.63 3.73 8.51
N CYS A 189 21.90 3.41 8.26
CA CYS A 189 22.89 3.18 9.32
C CYS A 189 23.04 4.41 10.23
N ARG A 190 23.19 5.62 9.67
CA ARG A 190 23.26 6.86 10.47
C ARG A 190 22.00 7.11 11.31
N ARG A 191 20.85 6.65 10.83
CA ARG A 191 19.55 6.76 11.51
C ARG A 191 19.29 5.67 12.54
N GLY A 192 20.26 4.78 12.79
CA GLY A 192 20.15 3.77 13.83
C GLY A 192 19.69 2.39 13.32
N LEU A 193 19.89 2.05 12.04
CA LEU A 193 19.56 0.72 11.51
C LEU A 193 20.12 -0.40 12.37
N VAL A 194 21.40 -0.31 12.72
CA VAL A 194 22.13 -1.38 13.41
C VAL A 194 21.63 -1.50 14.84
N GLU A 195 21.41 -0.38 15.51
CA GLU A 195 20.88 -0.28 16.87
C GLU A 195 19.45 -0.80 16.94
N GLU A 196 18.61 -0.45 15.96
CA GLU A 196 17.23 -0.92 15.86
C GLU A 196 17.16 -2.44 15.71
N VAL A 197 17.95 -3.01 14.80
CA VAL A 197 18.01 -4.47 14.62
C VAL A 197 18.62 -5.15 15.84
N ALA A 198 19.68 -4.59 16.43
CA ALA A 198 20.31 -5.11 17.62
C ALA A 198 19.35 -5.15 18.82
N ALA A 199 18.52 -4.12 18.99
CA ALA A 199 17.54 -4.05 20.08
C ALA A 199 16.42 -5.10 19.93
N ALA A 200 16.09 -5.49 18.70
CA ALA A 200 15.07 -6.50 18.42
C ALA A 200 15.63 -7.93 18.34
N PHE A 201 16.93 -8.08 18.12
CA PHE A 201 17.58 -9.37 17.88
C PHE A 201 17.63 -10.26 19.12
N ASP A 202 17.22 -11.51 18.97
CA ASP A 202 17.42 -12.57 19.97
C ASP A 202 18.08 -13.77 19.30
N PRO A 203 19.36 -14.09 19.64
CA PRO A 203 20.11 -15.13 18.97
C PRO A 203 19.50 -16.53 19.09
N ARG A 204 18.56 -16.75 20.02
CA ARG A 204 17.87 -18.03 20.22
C ARG A 204 16.49 -18.09 19.57
N ARG A 205 15.89 -16.95 19.24
CA ARG A 205 14.48 -16.86 18.80
C ARG A 205 14.31 -16.29 17.41
N THR A 206 15.27 -15.52 16.90
CA THR A 206 15.17 -14.91 15.57
C THR A 206 15.18 -15.98 14.47
N ASP A 207 14.07 -16.08 13.74
CA ASP A 207 13.89 -17.00 12.61
C ASP A 207 13.75 -16.20 11.30
N TYR A 208 14.82 -16.21 10.50
CA TYR A 208 14.91 -15.50 9.22
C TYR A 208 13.98 -16.05 8.12
N SER A 209 13.22 -17.12 8.37
CA SER A 209 12.23 -17.63 7.42
C SER A 209 10.84 -17.01 7.59
N ARG A 210 10.61 -16.22 8.65
CA ARG A 210 9.26 -15.74 9.02
C ARG A 210 9.18 -14.23 9.19
N GLY A 211 7.96 -13.72 9.00
CA GLY A 211 7.57 -12.38 9.42
C GLY A 211 8.50 -11.25 8.96
N ILE A 212 8.79 -10.35 9.90
CA ILE A 212 9.65 -9.17 9.68
C ILE A 212 11.14 -9.52 9.61
N TRP A 213 11.56 -10.65 10.20
CA TRP A 213 12.97 -11.07 10.26
C TRP A 213 13.57 -11.38 8.90
N ARG A 214 12.73 -11.53 7.87
CA ARG A 214 13.13 -11.66 6.46
C ARG A 214 13.58 -10.34 5.82
N ALA A 215 13.44 -9.22 6.51
CA ALA A 215 13.79 -7.91 5.99
C ALA A 215 15.30 -7.83 5.72
N ILE A 216 15.66 -7.30 4.54
CA ILE A 216 17.05 -6.96 4.21
C ILE A 216 17.56 -6.00 5.29
N GLY A 217 18.72 -6.30 5.86
CA GLY A 217 19.26 -5.64 7.04
C GLY A 217 19.30 -6.56 8.25
N VAL A 218 18.37 -7.51 8.38
CA VAL A 218 18.31 -8.37 9.56
C VAL A 218 19.20 -9.61 9.43
N PRO A 219 19.08 -10.45 8.38
CA PRO A 219 19.98 -11.61 8.23
C PRO A 219 21.44 -11.21 8.02
N GLU A 220 21.69 -10.13 7.27
CA GLU A 220 23.05 -9.65 6.97
C GLU A 220 23.80 -9.21 8.23
N LEU A 221 23.09 -8.71 9.25
CA LEU A 221 23.69 -8.30 10.53
C LEU A 221 23.92 -9.46 11.51
N ASP A 222 23.42 -10.69 11.25
CA ASP A 222 23.45 -11.80 12.22
C ASP A 222 24.86 -12.08 12.77
N ALA A 223 25.84 -12.23 11.88
CA ALA A 223 27.22 -12.54 12.27
C ALA A 223 27.81 -11.44 13.17
N TYR A 224 27.60 -10.17 12.80
CA TYR A 224 28.03 -9.03 13.60
C TYR A 224 27.33 -8.98 14.97
N LEU A 225 26.02 -9.23 15.02
CA LEU A 225 25.25 -9.16 16.27
C LEU A 225 25.63 -10.29 17.24
N ARG A 226 25.92 -11.49 16.73
CA ARG A 226 26.38 -12.61 17.55
C ARG A 226 27.80 -12.38 18.10
N SER A 227 28.68 -11.69 17.36
CA SER A 227 30.04 -11.43 17.83
C SER A 227 30.12 -10.40 18.97
N ARG A 228 29.08 -9.58 19.18
CA ARG A 228 29.00 -8.62 20.31
C ARG A 228 29.06 -9.28 21.69
N GLY A 229 28.75 -10.57 21.79
CA GLY A 229 28.80 -11.35 23.03
C GLY A 229 30.03 -12.24 23.19
N LEU A 230 30.99 -12.18 22.27
CA LEU A 230 32.18 -13.02 22.27
C LEU A 230 33.41 -12.22 22.73
N GLU A 231 34.12 -12.73 23.74
CA GLU A 231 35.32 -12.09 24.30
C GLU A 231 36.54 -12.20 23.36
N ASP A 232 36.60 -13.24 22.53
CA ASP A 232 37.73 -13.53 21.62
C ASP A 232 37.74 -12.68 20.34
N VAL A 233 36.73 -11.84 20.13
CA VAL A 233 36.65 -10.97 18.95
C VAL A 233 37.08 -9.57 19.38
N ASP A 234 38.09 -9.00 18.73
CA ASP A 234 38.50 -7.62 18.98
C ASP A 234 37.60 -6.60 18.26
N ASP A 235 37.80 -5.31 18.58
CA ASP A 235 36.99 -4.23 17.99
C ASP A 235 37.22 -4.05 16.49
N ASP A 236 38.42 -4.34 16.00
CA ASP A 236 38.78 -4.20 14.59
C ASP A 236 38.12 -5.29 13.74
N GLU A 237 38.08 -6.53 14.23
CA GLU A 237 37.33 -7.63 13.62
C GLU A 237 35.83 -7.33 13.63
N ARG A 238 35.27 -6.86 14.76
CA ARG A 238 33.85 -6.44 14.81
C ARG A 238 33.53 -5.34 13.80
N ALA A 239 34.41 -4.34 13.67
CA ALA A 239 34.23 -3.27 12.69
C ALA A 239 34.25 -3.80 11.24
N ARG A 240 35.13 -4.76 10.94
CA ARG A 240 35.18 -5.44 9.63
C ARG A 240 33.92 -6.25 9.36
N MET A 241 33.41 -7.00 10.35
CA MET A 241 32.15 -7.75 10.23
C MET A 241 30.96 -6.80 9.95
N LEU A 242 30.89 -5.67 10.65
CA LEU A 242 29.85 -4.67 10.42
C LEU A 242 29.94 -4.07 9.02
N ALA A 243 31.14 -3.70 8.58
CA ALA A 243 31.34 -3.16 7.24
C ALA A 243 30.91 -4.15 6.15
N ALA A 244 31.28 -5.43 6.29
CA ALA A 244 30.87 -6.50 5.38
C ALA A 244 29.35 -6.69 5.35
N ALA A 245 28.70 -6.67 6.52
CA ALA A 245 27.25 -6.75 6.62
C ALA A 245 26.55 -5.57 5.91
N VAL A 246 27.04 -4.35 6.10
CA VAL A 246 26.51 -3.15 5.43
C VAL A 246 26.66 -3.24 3.91
N ASP A 247 27.80 -3.73 3.43
CA ASP A 247 28.01 -3.93 1.99
C ASP A 247 27.09 -5.02 1.41
N GLU A 248 26.82 -6.07 2.18
CA GLU A 248 25.85 -7.10 1.80
C GLU A 248 24.42 -6.53 1.73
N ILE A 249 24.02 -5.69 2.70
CA ILE A 249 22.72 -4.98 2.69
C ILE A 249 22.57 -4.14 1.42
N LYS A 250 23.62 -3.40 1.03
CA LYS A 250 23.63 -2.60 -0.21
C LYS A 250 23.46 -3.49 -1.44
N ALA A 251 24.19 -4.60 -1.51
CA ALA A 251 24.12 -5.55 -2.61
C ALA A 251 22.73 -6.21 -2.71
N ASN A 252 22.17 -6.68 -1.59
CA ASN A 252 20.86 -7.32 -1.53
C ASN A 252 19.73 -6.34 -1.86
N THR A 253 19.83 -5.09 -1.40
CA THR A 253 18.88 -4.02 -1.75
C THR A 253 18.90 -3.73 -3.25
N SER A 254 20.08 -3.70 -3.88
CA SER A 254 20.23 -3.50 -5.32
C SER A 254 19.65 -4.67 -6.12
N ARG A 255 19.93 -5.92 -5.70
CA ARG A 255 19.32 -7.14 -6.27
C ARG A 255 17.79 -7.14 -6.13
N LEU A 256 17.26 -6.64 -5.01
CA LEU A 256 15.82 -6.48 -4.82
C LEU A 256 15.24 -5.47 -5.81
N ALA A 257 15.86 -4.29 -5.95
CA ALA A 257 15.43 -3.27 -6.90
C ALA A 257 15.40 -3.81 -8.34
N PHE A 258 16.45 -4.53 -8.75
CA PHE A 258 16.53 -5.21 -10.04
C PHE A 258 15.36 -6.19 -10.26
N ARG A 259 15.14 -7.11 -9.29
CA ARG A 259 14.06 -8.09 -9.36
C ARG A 259 12.67 -7.45 -9.41
N GLN A 260 12.45 -6.42 -8.60
CA GLN A 260 11.19 -5.67 -8.59
C GLN A 260 10.93 -4.98 -9.93
N ARG A 261 11.94 -4.32 -10.51
CA ARG A 261 11.83 -3.68 -11.82
C ARG A 261 11.47 -4.69 -12.91
N GLY A 262 12.15 -5.83 -12.97
CA GLY A 262 11.85 -6.90 -13.92
C GLY A 262 10.42 -7.45 -13.76
N LYS A 263 9.94 -7.61 -12.53
CA LYS A 263 8.55 -8.02 -12.26
C LYS A 263 7.54 -6.94 -12.71
N ILE A 264 7.81 -5.66 -12.46
CA ILE A 264 6.93 -4.56 -12.91
C ILE A 264 6.88 -4.49 -14.43
N GLN A 265 8.01 -4.68 -15.13
CA GLN A 265 8.04 -4.72 -16.60
C GLN A 265 7.12 -5.81 -17.15
N ARG A 266 7.07 -6.99 -16.51
CA ARG A 266 6.10 -8.05 -16.86
C ARG A 266 4.66 -7.59 -16.63
N LEU A 267 4.38 -7.01 -15.46
CA LEU A 267 3.03 -6.55 -15.10
C LEU A 267 2.55 -5.41 -16.01
N ALA A 268 3.44 -4.51 -16.41
CA ALA A 268 3.16 -3.38 -17.30
C ALA A 268 2.76 -3.81 -18.72
N ARG A 269 3.02 -5.07 -19.13
CA ARG A 269 2.51 -5.64 -20.38
C ARG A 269 1.06 -6.09 -20.26
N MET A 270 0.59 -6.40 -19.05
CA MET A 270 -0.77 -6.87 -18.79
C MET A 270 -1.71 -5.74 -18.35
N TRP A 271 -1.15 -4.68 -17.76
CA TRP A 271 -1.89 -3.53 -17.25
C TRP A 271 -1.60 -2.29 -18.07
N ARG A 272 -2.58 -1.40 -18.23
CA ARG A 272 -2.39 -0.08 -18.87
C ARG A 272 -1.66 0.86 -17.88
N VAL A 273 -0.36 0.65 -17.72
CA VAL A 273 0.49 1.38 -16.76
C VAL A 273 1.03 2.65 -17.40
N ARG A 274 0.90 3.78 -16.69
CA ARG A 274 1.60 5.02 -17.04
C ARG A 274 2.97 5.04 -16.36
N ARG A 275 4.03 4.85 -17.16
CA ARG A 275 5.42 4.93 -16.69
C ARG A 275 5.89 6.38 -16.66
N VAL A 276 6.56 6.77 -15.58
CA VAL A 276 7.32 8.02 -15.44
C VAL A 276 8.77 7.69 -15.09
N ASP A 277 9.70 8.50 -15.57
CA ASP A 277 11.14 8.27 -15.39
C ASP A 277 11.72 9.25 -14.37
N ALA A 278 12.09 8.74 -13.20
CA ALA A 278 12.65 9.50 -12.10
C ALA A 278 14.19 9.55 -12.13
N THR A 279 14.85 9.08 -13.19
CA THR A 279 16.32 9.00 -13.24
C THR A 279 16.99 10.35 -13.00
N GLU A 280 16.53 11.41 -13.67
CA GLU A 280 17.11 12.76 -13.53
C GLU A 280 16.95 13.30 -12.10
N VAL A 281 15.90 12.89 -11.38
CA VAL A 281 15.67 13.26 -9.97
C VAL A 281 16.82 12.76 -9.10
N PHE A 282 17.23 11.51 -9.30
CA PHE A 282 18.27 10.87 -8.48
C PHE A 282 19.70 11.35 -8.80
N LEU A 283 19.89 12.00 -9.95
CA LEU A 283 21.15 12.63 -10.34
C LEU A 283 21.32 14.04 -9.73
N LYS A 284 20.24 14.67 -9.28
CA LYS A 284 20.25 16.01 -8.67
C LYS A 284 20.24 15.93 -7.14
N ARG A 285 20.44 17.08 -6.48
CA ARG A 285 20.38 17.21 -5.00
C ARG A 285 19.59 18.45 -4.60
N GLY A 286 19.06 18.43 -3.38
CA GLY A 286 18.33 19.55 -2.77
C GLY A 286 17.19 20.06 -3.65
N HIS A 287 17.05 21.39 -3.72
CA HIS A 287 15.99 22.06 -4.47
C HIS A 287 15.87 21.60 -5.93
N ALA A 288 17.00 21.40 -6.61
CA ALA A 288 17.01 20.95 -8.01
C ALA A 288 16.43 19.54 -8.18
N ALA A 289 16.60 18.66 -7.19
CA ALA A 289 15.97 17.34 -7.19
C ALA A 289 14.46 17.45 -6.97
N ASP A 290 14.02 18.34 -6.09
CA ASP A 290 12.59 18.57 -5.84
C ASP A 290 11.88 19.18 -7.04
N GLU A 291 12.48 20.14 -7.73
CA GLU A 291 11.96 20.67 -8.99
C GLU A 291 11.88 19.58 -10.07
N ALA A 292 12.92 18.75 -10.20
CA ALA A 292 12.92 17.63 -11.14
C ALA A 292 11.83 16.61 -10.78
N TRP A 293 11.62 16.30 -9.49
CA TRP A 293 10.55 15.44 -9.02
C TRP A 293 9.18 15.99 -9.42
N GLN A 294 8.94 17.27 -9.16
CA GLN A 294 7.66 17.90 -9.49
C GLN A 294 7.39 17.85 -10.99
N ARG A 295 8.39 18.18 -11.82
CA ARG A 295 8.25 18.24 -13.28
C ARG A 295 8.12 16.86 -13.94
N LEU A 296 8.94 15.88 -13.52
CA LEU A 296 9.10 14.61 -14.23
C LEU A 296 8.24 13.48 -13.66
N VAL A 297 7.87 13.56 -12.38
CA VAL A 297 7.17 12.49 -11.67
C VAL A 297 5.80 12.97 -11.20
N ALA A 298 5.75 13.98 -10.32
CA ALA A 298 4.52 14.37 -9.66
C ALA A 298 3.49 14.95 -10.64
N ALA A 299 3.85 15.96 -11.45
CA ALA A 299 2.90 16.61 -12.36
C ALA A 299 2.29 15.63 -13.39
N PRO A 300 3.07 14.81 -14.13
CA PRO A 300 2.50 13.84 -15.07
C PRO A 300 1.59 12.79 -14.41
N CYS A 301 1.89 12.39 -13.17
CA CYS A 301 1.06 11.47 -12.38
C CYS A 301 -0.22 12.15 -11.87
N ILE A 302 -0.12 13.39 -11.38
CA ILE A 302 -1.26 14.19 -10.95
C ILE A 302 -2.22 14.40 -12.11
N ASP A 303 -1.73 14.75 -13.30
CA ASP A 303 -2.58 14.92 -14.47
C ASP A 303 -3.22 13.60 -14.91
N ALA A 304 -2.49 12.49 -14.82
CA ALA A 304 -3.05 11.15 -15.07
C ALA A 304 -4.21 10.82 -14.13
N VAL A 305 -4.02 11.04 -12.83
CA VAL A 305 -5.03 10.77 -11.81
C VAL A 305 -6.19 11.74 -11.95
N ARG A 306 -5.94 13.02 -12.25
CA ARG A 306 -6.99 14.01 -12.49
C ARG A 306 -7.89 13.58 -13.65
N SER A 307 -7.33 13.26 -14.81
CA SER A 307 -8.11 12.75 -15.96
C SER A 307 -8.86 11.48 -15.59
N PHE A 308 -8.18 10.52 -14.96
CA PHE A 308 -8.79 9.27 -14.53
C PHE A 308 -9.97 9.48 -13.58
N LEU A 309 -9.88 10.41 -12.62
CA LEU A 309 -10.98 10.68 -11.69
C LEU A 309 -12.13 11.45 -12.37
N LEU A 310 -11.81 12.39 -13.26
CA LEU A 310 -12.79 13.25 -13.95
C LEU A 310 -13.55 12.57 -15.10
N GLU A 311 -13.01 11.52 -15.71
CA GLU A 311 -13.67 10.75 -16.79
C GLU A 311 -15.11 10.30 -16.40
N ASP A 312 -15.43 10.17 -15.10
CA ASP A 312 -16.79 9.86 -14.62
C ASP A 312 -17.63 11.10 -14.27
N GLN A 313 -17.00 12.23 -13.93
CA GLN A 313 -17.74 13.45 -13.59
C GLN A 313 -18.33 14.10 -14.84
N GLU A 314 -17.65 14.06 -15.98
CA GLU A 314 -18.20 14.49 -17.25
C GLU A 314 -19.32 13.56 -17.73
N TYR A 315 -19.15 12.24 -17.61
CA TYR A 315 -20.22 11.29 -17.95
C TYR A 315 -21.45 11.43 -17.03
N SER A 316 -21.25 11.57 -15.71
CA SER A 316 -22.34 11.75 -14.75
C SER A 316 -23.04 13.10 -14.90
N SER A 317 -22.31 14.19 -15.19
CA SER A 317 -22.89 15.51 -15.43
C SER A 317 -23.65 15.57 -16.76
N MET A 318 -23.11 14.98 -17.84
CA MET A 318 -23.82 14.84 -19.11
C MET A 318 -25.09 13.99 -18.99
N VAL A 319 -25.05 12.86 -18.28
CA VAL A 319 -26.25 12.02 -18.04
C VAL A 319 -27.27 12.73 -17.16
N THR A 320 -26.83 13.53 -16.18
CA THR A 320 -27.73 14.31 -15.32
C THR A 320 -28.38 15.47 -16.09
N ALA A 321 -27.60 16.17 -16.91
CA ALA A 321 -28.10 17.21 -17.81
C ALA A 321 -29.07 16.66 -18.86
N ALA A 322 -28.76 15.50 -19.46
CA ALA A 322 -29.65 14.82 -20.41
C ALA A 322 -30.96 14.39 -19.74
N LYS A 323 -30.92 13.87 -18.50
CA LYS A 323 -32.12 13.54 -17.74
C LYS A 323 -32.96 14.78 -17.41
N ALA A 324 -32.33 15.86 -16.95
CA ALA A 324 -33.03 17.12 -16.66
C ALA A 324 -33.75 17.66 -17.90
N SER A 325 -33.12 17.56 -19.08
CA SER A 325 -33.72 17.95 -20.37
C SER A 325 -34.93 17.08 -20.75
N ILE A 326 -34.84 15.75 -20.57
CA ILE A 326 -35.96 14.83 -20.85
C ILE A 326 -37.14 15.11 -19.91
N PHE A 327 -36.90 15.31 -18.61
CA PHE A 327 -37.97 15.63 -17.66
C PHE A 327 -38.62 16.99 -17.92
N ALA A 328 -37.83 18.01 -18.32
CA ALA A 328 -38.36 19.31 -18.71
C ALA A 328 -39.24 19.24 -19.97
N SER A 329 -38.81 18.47 -20.97
CA SER A 329 -39.59 18.26 -22.21
C SER A 329 -40.90 17.50 -21.95
N THR A 330 -40.88 16.51 -21.05
CA THR A 330 -42.08 15.74 -20.68
C THR A 330 -43.06 16.59 -19.87
N ALA A 331 -42.58 17.41 -18.93
CA ALA A 331 -43.42 18.33 -18.16
C ALA A 331 -44.08 19.40 -19.04
N ALA A 332 -43.35 19.93 -20.04
CA ALA A 332 -43.90 20.88 -21.00
C ALA A 332 -44.97 20.25 -21.92
N ALA A 333 -44.77 19.00 -22.35
CA ALA A 333 -45.76 18.27 -23.16
C ALA A 333 -47.04 17.94 -22.38
N VAL A 334 -46.93 17.62 -21.08
CA VAL A 334 -48.09 17.39 -20.21
C VAL A 334 -48.84 18.70 -19.94
N ALA A 335 -48.14 19.82 -19.71
CA ALA A 335 -48.78 21.12 -19.51
C ALA A 335 -49.56 21.60 -20.76
N ALA A 336 -49.08 21.29 -21.96
CA ALA A 336 -49.74 21.64 -23.22
C ALA A 336 -50.97 20.76 -23.55
N ALA A 337 -51.11 19.58 -22.93
CA ALA A 337 -52.23 18.67 -23.15
C ALA A 337 -53.44 18.95 -22.23
N PHE A 338 -53.28 19.83 -21.24
CA PHE A 338 -54.31 20.21 -20.27
C PHE A 338 -54.72 21.70 -20.37
N ALA A 339 -54.28 22.40 -21.42
CA ALA A 339 -54.69 23.77 -21.78
C ALA A 339 -55.56 23.74 -23.04
#